data_AF-A0A328AHI7-F1
#
_entry.id   AF-A0A328AHI7-F1
#
_cell.length_a   1.000
_cell.length_b   1.000
_cell.length_c   1.000
_cell.angle_alpha   90.00
_cell.angle_beta   90.00
_cell.angle_gamma   90.00
#
_symmetry.space_group_name_H-M   'P 1'
#
loop_
_entity.id
_entity.type
_entity.pdbx_description
1 polymer ?
#
loop_
_entity_poly.entity_id
_entity_poly.type
_entity_poly.pdbx_seq_one_letter_code
_entity_poly.pdbx_strand_id
1 'polypeptide(L)'
;MSQRYSPENPWVPPREREPPAMDHEPGWKESAFTEEMGRLILERIAAGETVKAITADPRMPCYATVYRWREVIPEFGEAWRELRAQMAADAVWVDAEKAKARAWMRAHRRRLDGKPPRDWKSGRRSTYTPQIAEALCEAVMFGASLSEAVKTPGMPSAKAVYRWLRNEPAFRAAYAKACWLRDDVIADQIHDLCNRFGMAARPVAEAMNGRRGRIAPRKYATGL
;
A
#
# COMPACT_ATOMS: atom_id res chain seq x y z
N MET A 1 2.00 13.65 -34.13
CA MET A 1 0.78 14.47 -33.94
C MET A 1 0.66 14.75 -32.45
N SER A 2 0.89 16.00 -32.05
CA SER A 2 0.83 16.41 -30.64
C SER A 2 -0.56 16.12 -30.09
N GLN A 3 -0.66 15.32 -29.03
CA GLN A 3 -1.91 15.09 -28.32
C GLN A 3 -2.31 16.41 -27.66
N ARG A 4 -3.19 17.16 -28.33
CA ARG A 4 -3.80 18.35 -27.75
C ARG A 4 -4.50 17.96 -26.46
N TYR A 5 -4.33 18.81 -25.45
CA TYR A 5 -5.15 18.97 -24.26
C TYR A 5 -6.50 18.21 -24.32
N SER A 6 -6.65 17.22 -23.45
CA SER A 6 -7.95 16.63 -23.12
C SER A 6 -8.13 16.71 -21.60
N PRO A 7 -8.97 17.63 -21.10
CA PRO A 7 -9.24 17.79 -19.66
C PRO A 7 -9.94 16.57 -19.03
N GLU A 8 -10.32 15.60 -19.86
CA GLU A 8 -11.16 14.46 -19.51
C GLU A 8 -10.36 13.17 -19.23
N ASN A 9 -9.01 13.18 -19.29
CA ASN A 9 -8.22 11.97 -19.07
C ASN A 9 -7.67 11.91 -17.61
N PRO A 10 -8.37 11.23 -16.67
CA PRO A 10 -7.94 11.17 -15.27
C PRO A 10 -6.65 10.36 -15.07
N TRP A 11 -6.16 9.65 -16.10
CA TRP A 11 -5.03 8.73 -15.98
C TRP A 11 -3.66 9.37 -16.27
N VAL A 12 -3.61 10.64 -16.73
CA VAL A 12 -2.34 11.36 -16.92
C VAL A 12 -2.03 12.20 -15.67
N PRO A 13 -0.89 11.97 -14.98
CA PRO A 13 -0.48 12.76 -13.83
C PRO A 13 -0.41 14.25 -14.16
N PRO A 14 -0.83 15.17 -13.25
CA PRO A 14 -0.84 16.62 -13.54
C PRO A 14 0.50 17.17 -14.02
N ARG A 15 1.63 16.62 -13.55
CA ARG A 15 2.98 17.00 -13.98
C ARG A 15 3.27 16.74 -15.45
N GLU A 16 2.63 15.74 -16.03
CA GLU A 16 2.86 15.26 -17.40
C GLU A 16 1.90 15.92 -18.41
N ARG A 17 0.89 16.66 -17.93
CA ARG A 17 -0.04 17.41 -18.77
C ARG A 17 0.67 18.62 -19.38
N GLU A 18 0.37 18.90 -20.63
CA GLU A 18 0.87 20.10 -21.32
C GLU A 18 0.23 21.35 -20.67
N PRO A 19 1.02 22.29 -20.11
CA PRO A 19 0.46 23.48 -19.50
C PRO A 19 -0.25 24.38 -20.54
N PRO A 20 -1.31 25.10 -20.15
CA PRO A 20 -1.96 26.07 -21.02
C PRO A 20 -0.96 27.10 -21.54
N ALA A 21 -1.13 27.55 -22.78
CA ALA A 21 -0.24 28.54 -23.38
C ALA A 21 -0.24 29.83 -22.54
N MET A 22 0.96 30.32 -22.24
CA MET A 22 1.17 31.57 -21.51
C MET A 22 1.97 32.54 -22.36
N ASP A 23 1.55 33.80 -22.34
CA ASP A 23 2.31 34.87 -22.96
C ASP A 23 3.45 35.31 -22.03
N HIS A 24 4.68 34.93 -22.39
CA HIS A 24 5.91 35.28 -21.67
C HIS A 24 6.53 36.62 -22.13
N GLU A 25 5.90 37.35 -23.06
CA GLU A 25 6.46 38.58 -23.59
C GLU A 25 6.50 39.70 -22.54
N PRO A 26 7.60 40.46 -22.45
CA PRO A 26 7.71 41.59 -21.54
C PRO A 26 6.75 42.72 -21.94
N GLY A 27 6.06 43.31 -20.96
CA GLY A 27 5.11 44.41 -21.18
C GLY A 27 4.09 44.53 -20.06
N TRP A 28 3.36 45.65 -20.00
CA TRP A 28 2.24 45.82 -19.07
C TRP A 28 1.00 45.10 -19.60
N LYS A 29 0.44 44.19 -18.79
CA LYS A 29 -0.75 43.37 -19.11
C LYS A 29 -1.62 43.27 -17.85
N GLU A 30 -2.93 43.14 -18.00
CA GLU A 30 -3.90 43.08 -16.88
C GLU A 30 -3.68 41.87 -15.98
N SER A 31 -3.46 40.68 -16.56
CA SER A 31 -2.93 39.47 -15.91
C SER A 31 -2.69 38.37 -16.96
N ALA A 32 -1.66 37.54 -16.81
CA ALA A 32 -1.48 36.32 -17.62
C ALA A 32 -2.22 35.10 -17.02
N PHE A 33 -3.08 35.31 -16.03
CA PHE A 33 -3.84 34.25 -15.36
C PHE A 33 -4.91 33.68 -16.28
N THR A 34 -5.01 32.36 -16.34
CA THR A 34 -6.15 31.63 -16.89
C THR A 34 -6.66 30.64 -15.84
N GLU A 35 -7.97 30.38 -15.83
CA GLU A 35 -8.57 29.43 -14.88
C GLU A 35 -7.94 28.02 -15.02
N GLU A 36 -7.66 27.61 -16.26
CA GLU A 36 -7.02 26.35 -16.59
C GLU A 36 -5.60 26.25 -15.98
N MET A 37 -4.82 27.33 -16.04
CA MET A 37 -3.48 27.38 -15.43
C MET A 37 -3.58 27.34 -13.91
N GLY A 38 -4.53 28.08 -13.32
CA GLY A 38 -4.81 28.04 -11.88
C GLY A 38 -5.16 26.62 -11.42
N ARG A 39 -6.04 25.94 -12.15
CA ARG A 39 -6.43 24.54 -11.88
C ARG A 39 -5.24 23.60 -11.95
N LEU A 40 -4.44 23.67 -13.01
CA LEU A 40 -3.23 22.84 -13.16
C LEU A 40 -2.25 23.02 -12.00
N ILE A 41 -2.02 24.26 -11.55
CA ILE A 41 -1.16 24.54 -10.40
C ILE A 41 -1.69 23.85 -9.14
N LEU A 42 -3.00 23.97 -8.87
CA LEU A 42 -3.65 23.34 -7.71
C LEU A 42 -3.60 21.81 -7.79
N GLU A 43 -3.84 21.22 -8.96
CA GLU A 43 -3.74 19.78 -9.18
C GLU A 43 -2.32 19.25 -8.92
N ARG A 44 -1.29 19.97 -9.38
CA ARG A 44 0.11 19.59 -9.13
C ARG A 44 0.47 19.70 -7.65
N ILE A 45 -0.07 20.69 -6.93
CA ILE A 45 0.08 20.80 -5.47
C ILE A 45 -0.62 19.63 -4.76
N ALA A 46 -1.84 19.29 -5.18
CA ALA A 46 -2.60 18.15 -4.64
C ALA A 46 -1.88 16.82 -4.89
N ALA A 47 -1.20 16.69 -6.04
CA ALA A 47 -0.33 15.56 -6.37
C ALA A 47 0.99 15.53 -5.56
N GLY A 48 1.21 16.51 -4.66
CA GLY A 48 2.35 16.55 -3.75
C GLY A 48 3.56 17.32 -4.26
N GLU A 49 3.46 18.02 -5.40
CA GLU A 49 4.55 18.86 -5.86
C GLU A 49 4.65 20.16 -5.04
N THR A 50 5.89 20.60 -4.78
CA THR A 50 6.11 21.92 -4.18
C THR A 50 5.93 23.01 -5.23
N VAL A 51 5.50 24.20 -4.82
CA VAL A 51 5.38 25.37 -5.73
C VAL A 51 6.70 25.63 -6.46
N LYS A 52 7.84 25.45 -5.77
CA LYS A 52 9.17 25.57 -6.35
C LYS A 52 9.43 24.55 -7.46
N ALA A 53 9.00 23.30 -7.27
CA ALA A 53 9.12 22.25 -8.28
C ALA A 53 8.21 22.51 -9.49
N ILE A 54 7.00 23.04 -9.24
CA ILE A 54 6.06 23.44 -10.30
C ILE A 54 6.67 24.56 -11.14
N THR A 55 7.15 25.62 -10.51
CA THR A 55 7.70 26.81 -11.19
C THR A 55 9.08 26.59 -11.81
N ALA A 56 9.67 25.41 -11.64
CA ALA A 56 10.92 25.02 -12.29
C ALA A 56 10.70 24.54 -13.73
N ASP A 57 9.46 24.19 -14.10
CA ASP A 57 9.09 23.93 -15.50
C ASP A 57 9.04 25.26 -16.26
N PRO A 58 9.81 25.44 -17.35
CA PRO A 58 9.85 26.69 -18.11
C PRO A 58 8.49 27.14 -18.69
N ARG A 59 7.53 26.22 -18.81
CA ARG A 59 6.18 26.49 -19.31
C ARG A 59 5.21 26.93 -18.20
N MET A 60 5.63 26.85 -16.94
CA MET A 60 4.84 27.28 -15.80
C MET A 60 5.12 28.75 -15.47
N PRO A 61 4.16 29.48 -14.88
CA PRO A 61 4.40 30.81 -14.36
C PRO A 61 5.54 30.79 -13.34
N CYS A 62 6.29 31.89 -13.27
CA CYS A 62 7.37 32.00 -12.30
C CYS A 62 6.81 32.06 -10.86
N TYR A 63 7.66 31.75 -9.89
CA TYR A 63 7.28 31.66 -8.48
C TYR A 63 6.53 32.90 -7.97
N ALA A 64 7.06 34.10 -8.23
CA ALA A 64 6.43 35.35 -7.81
C ALA A 64 5.03 35.56 -8.42
N THR A 65 4.83 35.15 -9.67
CA THR A 65 3.54 35.25 -10.38
C THR A 65 2.47 34.39 -9.72
N VAL A 66 2.79 33.14 -9.34
CA VAL A 66 1.84 32.25 -8.67
C VAL A 66 1.37 32.82 -7.34
N TYR A 67 2.29 33.37 -6.54
CA TYR A 67 1.94 34.00 -5.25
C TYR A 67 1.15 35.29 -5.43
N ARG A 68 1.50 36.10 -6.44
CA ARG A 68 0.70 37.28 -6.78
C ARG A 68 -0.72 36.91 -7.18
N TRP A 69 -0.91 35.88 -8.02
CA TRP A 69 -2.24 35.41 -8.40
C TRP A 69 -3.07 34.95 -7.20
N ARG A 70 -2.46 34.25 -6.24
CA ARG A 70 -3.12 33.89 -4.97
C ARG A 70 -3.67 35.11 -4.22
N GLU A 71 -3.02 36.27 -4.34
CA GLU A 71 -3.41 37.50 -3.64
C GLU A 71 -4.43 38.33 -4.43
N VAL A 72 -4.27 38.41 -5.76
CA VAL A 72 -5.06 39.33 -6.60
C VAL A 72 -6.24 38.68 -7.33
N ILE A 73 -6.28 37.33 -7.42
CA ILE A 73 -7.38 36.58 -8.02
C ILE A 73 -8.15 35.86 -6.90
N PRO A 74 -9.32 36.37 -6.47
CA PRO A 74 -10.06 35.84 -5.32
C PRO A 74 -10.36 34.33 -5.41
N GLU A 75 -10.86 33.87 -6.56
CA GLU A 75 -11.29 32.47 -6.77
C GLU A 75 -10.10 31.50 -6.66
N PHE A 76 -8.96 31.87 -7.25
CA PHE A 76 -7.73 31.08 -7.15
C PHE A 76 -7.16 31.09 -5.72
N GLY A 77 -7.21 32.24 -5.04
CA GLY A 77 -6.76 32.37 -3.66
C GLY A 77 -7.62 31.57 -2.67
N GLU A 78 -8.92 31.47 -2.90
CA GLU A 78 -9.85 30.62 -2.15
C GLU A 78 -9.57 29.15 -2.37
N ALA A 79 -9.54 28.69 -3.62
CA ALA A 79 -9.25 27.30 -3.96
C ALA A 79 -7.88 26.85 -3.43
N TRP A 80 -6.88 27.73 -3.44
CA TRP A 80 -5.57 27.47 -2.82
C TRP A 80 -5.65 27.26 -1.31
N ARG A 81 -6.41 28.10 -0.59
CA ARG A 81 -6.56 27.99 0.87
C ARG A 81 -7.29 26.71 1.24
N GLU A 82 -8.35 26.37 0.52
CA GLU A 82 -9.10 25.13 0.72
C GLU A 82 -8.22 23.91 0.49
N LEU A 83 -7.50 23.85 -0.63
CA LEU A 83 -6.56 22.75 -0.92
C LEU A 83 -5.53 22.59 0.19
N ARG A 84 -4.93 23.70 0.66
CA ARG A 84 -3.94 23.65 1.74
C ARG A 84 -4.55 23.21 3.08
N ALA A 85 -5.78 23.62 3.38
CA ALA A 85 -6.48 23.17 4.58
C ALA A 85 -6.79 21.66 4.52
N GLN A 86 -7.25 21.17 3.37
CA GLN A 86 -7.48 19.74 3.14
C GLN A 86 -6.19 18.92 3.30
N MET A 87 -5.10 19.33 2.63
CA MET A 87 -3.80 18.66 2.76
C MET A 87 -3.26 18.66 4.20
N ALA A 88 -3.49 19.75 4.95
CA ALA A 88 -3.10 19.83 6.36
C ALA A 88 -3.93 18.86 7.23
N ALA A 89 -5.24 18.75 6.98
CA ALA A 89 -6.10 17.79 7.67
C ALA A 89 -5.66 16.34 7.40
N ASP A 90 -5.36 16.01 6.14
CA ASP A 90 -4.87 14.68 5.76
C ASP A 90 -3.50 14.38 6.39
N ALA A 91 -2.60 15.36 6.43
CA ALA A 91 -1.30 15.23 7.10
C ALA A 91 -1.44 14.96 8.60
N VAL A 92 -2.37 15.65 9.29
CA VAL A 92 -2.65 15.42 10.71
C VAL A 92 -3.12 14.00 10.97
N TRP A 93 -4.00 13.46 10.12
CA TRP A 93 -4.43 12.06 10.22
C TRP A 93 -3.27 11.08 10.03
N VAL A 94 -2.46 11.29 8.99
CA VAL A 94 -1.27 10.46 8.72
C VAL A 94 -0.27 10.52 9.88
N ASP A 95 -0.06 11.69 10.48
CA ASP A 95 0.84 11.86 11.61
C ASP A 95 0.29 11.21 12.89
N ALA A 96 -1.03 11.23 13.11
CA ALA A 96 -1.67 10.50 14.20
C ALA A 96 -1.49 8.99 14.05
N GLU A 97 -1.64 8.44 12.84
CA GLU A 97 -1.39 7.02 12.57
C GLU A 97 0.09 6.66 12.72
N LYS A 98 1.01 7.50 12.23
CA LYS A 98 2.45 7.34 12.47
C LYS A 98 2.78 7.38 13.97
N ALA A 99 2.11 8.22 14.75
CA ALA A 99 2.29 8.30 16.20
C ALA A 99 1.82 7.01 16.88
N LYS A 100 0.66 6.45 16.50
CA LYS A 100 0.19 5.13 16.97
C LYS A 100 1.19 4.03 16.62
N ALA A 101 1.69 4.00 15.39
CA ALA A 101 2.69 3.03 14.94
C ALA A 101 3.99 3.14 15.74
N ARG A 102 4.49 4.37 15.97
CA ARG A 102 5.67 4.63 16.82
C ARG A 102 5.45 4.19 18.27
N ALA A 103 4.28 4.46 18.84
CA ALA A 103 3.92 4.05 20.20
C ALA A 103 3.88 2.52 20.32
N TRP A 104 3.26 1.83 19.37
CA TRP A 104 3.26 0.37 19.28
C TRP A 104 4.68 -0.18 19.17
N MET A 105 5.49 0.34 18.23
CA MET A 105 6.89 -0.06 18.03
C MET A 105 7.72 0.14 19.30
N ARG A 106 7.54 1.25 20.03
CA ARG A 106 8.24 1.52 21.29
C ARG A 106 7.87 0.51 22.36
N ALA A 107 6.59 0.19 22.51
CA ALA A 107 6.12 -0.80 23.48
C ALA A 107 6.61 -2.23 23.13
N HIS A 108 6.75 -2.55 21.85
CA HIS A 108 7.10 -3.88 21.36
C HIS A 108 8.59 -4.06 21.02
N ARG A 109 9.40 -2.99 21.09
CA ARG A 109 10.82 -2.99 20.72
C ARG A 109 11.60 -4.16 21.33
N ARG A 110 11.45 -4.41 22.64
CA ARG A 110 12.16 -5.50 23.32
C ARG A 110 11.80 -6.89 22.78
N ARG A 111 10.53 -7.11 22.42
CA ARG A 111 10.07 -8.37 21.82
C ARG A 111 10.65 -8.55 20.41
N LEU A 112 10.63 -7.48 19.60
CA LEU A 112 11.20 -7.47 18.25
C LEU A 112 12.72 -7.66 18.27
N ASP A 113 13.42 -7.10 19.25
CA ASP A 113 14.86 -7.29 19.51
C ASP A 113 15.20 -8.70 20.04
N GLY A 114 14.21 -9.59 20.17
CA GLY A 114 14.39 -10.95 20.69
C GLY A 114 14.75 -11.03 22.17
N LYS A 115 14.68 -9.92 22.92
CA LYS A 115 15.03 -9.88 24.34
C LYS A 115 13.82 -10.32 25.18
N PRO A 116 13.96 -11.36 26.02
CA PRO A 116 12.86 -11.79 26.88
C PRO A 116 12.45 -10.66 27.86
N PRO A 117 11.17 -10.62 28.28
CA PRO A 117 10.69 -9.71 29.32
C PRO A 117 11.53 -9.75 30.59
N ARG A 118 11.57 -8.67 31.37
CA ARG A 118 12.38 -8.57 32.60
C ARG A 118 11.97 -9.56 33.68
N ASP A 119 10.72 -10.00 33.66
CA ASP A 119 10.08 -10.97 34.55
C ASP A 119 10.05 -12.39 33.97
N TRP A 120 10.79 -12.63 32.88
CA TRP A 120 10.84 -13.93 32.23
C TRP A 120 11.50 -15.00 33.13
N LYS A 121 10.67 -15.84 33.75
CA LYS A 121 11.11 -17.06 34.42
C LYS A 121 11.42 -18.13 33.36
N SER A 122 12.70 -18.47 33.20
CA SER A 122 13.14 -19.57 32.34
C SER A 122 12.71 -20.92 32.92
N GLY A 123 11.56 -21.40 32.45
CA GLY A 123 10.98 -22.72 32.71
C GLY A 123 9.82 -22.89 31.73
N ARG A 124 10.11 -23.51 30.58
CA ARG A 124 9.48 -23.24 29.28
C ARG A 124 7.97 -23.52 29.23
N ARG A 125 7.15 -22.51 29.52
CA ARG A 125 5.75 -22.46 29.05
C ARG A 125 5.76 -22.61 27.53
N SER A 126 4.84 -23.41 26.97
CA SER A 126 4.70 -23.54 25.52
C SER A 126 4.59 -22.15 24.89
N THR A 127 5.27 -21.90 23.76
CA THR A 127 5.05 -20.67 22.95
C THR A 127 3.69 -20.67 22.25
N TYR A 128 2.87 -21.71 22.46
CA TYR A 128 1.54 -21.83 21.89
C TYR A 128 0.60 -20.81 22.54
N THR A 129 0.00 -19.98 21.70
CA THR A 129 -1.17 -19.18 22.04
C THR A 129 -2.16 -19.28 20.89
N PRO A 130 -3.48 -19.27 21.15
CA PRO A 130 -4.49 -19.29 20.10
C PRO A 130 -4.29 -18.19 19.05
N GLN A 131 -3.86 -17.01 19.48
CA GLN A 131 -3.62 -15.85 18.61
C GLN A 131 -2.49 -16.08 17.60
N ILE A 132 -1.38 -16.70 18.01
CA ILE A 132 -0.27 -17.03 17.11
C ILE A 132 -0.67 -18.17 16.16
N ALA A 133 -1.43 -19.14 16.65
CA ALA A 133 -1.96 -20.23 15.82
C ALA A 133 -2.91 -19.70 14.74
N GLU A 134 -3.80 -18.76 15.10
CA GLU A 134 -4.72 -18.10 14.19
C GLU A 134 -3.97 -17.28 13.12
N ALA A 135 -3.02 -16.44 13.53
CA ALA A 135 -2.21 -15.66 12.59
C ALA A 135 -1.41 -16.54 11.61
N LEU A 136 -0.95 -17.72 12.05
CA LEU A 136 -0.30 -18.68 11.16
C LEU A 136 -1.29 -19.29 10.16
N CYS A 137 -2.47 -19.69 10.61
CA CYS A 137 -3.53 -20.22 9.75
C CYS A 137 -3.98 -19.18 8.70
N GLU A 138 -4.13 -17.91 9.10
CA GLU A 138 -4.48 -16.81 8.21
C GLU A 138 -3.42 -16.61 7.11
N ALA A 139 -2.13 -16.56 7.48
CA ALA A 139 -1.06 -16.45 6.49
C ALA A 139 -1.07 -17.62 5.50
N VAL A 140 -1.32 -18.85 5.98
CA VAL A 140 -1.43 -20.04 5.12
C VAL A 140 -2.64 -19.94 4.19
N MET A 141 -3.80 -19.53 4.70
CA MET A 141 -5.03 -19.34 3.92
C MET A 141 -4.81 -18.37 2.75
N PHE A 142 -4.04 -17.30 2.94
CA PHE A 142 -3.72 -16.33 1.90
C PHE A 142 -2.55 -16.71 0.97
N GLY A 143 -2.15 -17.99 0.94
CA GLY A 143 -1.18 -18.48 -0.06
C GLY A 143 0.24 -18.73 0.47
N ALA A 144 0.54 -18.38 1.72
CA ALA A 144 1.86 -18.63 2.27
C ALA A 144 2.10 -20.14 2.50
N SER A 145 3.31 -20.60 2.23
CA SER A 145 3.78 -21.87 2.77
C SER A 145 4.06 -21.74 4.27
N LEU A 146 4.04 -22.87 4.98
CA LEU A 146 4.44 -22.90 6.39
C LEU A 146 5.85 -22.30 6.59
N SER A 147 6.78 -22.61 5.69
CA SER A 147 8.15 -22.12 5.72
C SER A 147 8.27 -20.61 5.52
N GLU A 148 7.38 -20.01 4.73
CA GLU A 148 7.31 -18.55 4.57
C GLU A 148 6.66 -17.92 5.80
N ALA A 149 5.55 -18.49 6.29
CA ALA A 149 4.82 -17.95 7.44
C ALA A 149 5.69 -17.90 8.70
N VAL A 150 6.50 -18.93 8.98
CA VAL A 150 7.38 -18.97 10.17
C VAL A 150 8.60 -18.04 10.07
N LYS A 151 8.91 -17.47 8.90
CA LYS A 151 10.00 -16.50 8.74
C LYS A 151 9.60 -15.08 9.15
N THR A 152 8.31 -14.81 9.32
CA THR A 152 7.82 -13.50 9.74
C THR A 152 8.30 -13.18 11.17
N PRO A 153 8.82 -11.96 11.43
CA PRO A 153 9.24 -11.56 12.78
C PRO A 153 8.13 -11.79 13.82
N GLY A 154 8.49 -12.47 14.92
CA GLY A 154 7.54 -12.81 15.99
C GLY A 154 6.79 -14.14 15.81
N MET A 155 6.93 -14.82 14.67
CA MET A 155 6.34 -16.15 14.46
C MET A 155 7.14 -17.28 15.16
N PRO A 156 6.48 -18.39 15.52
CA PRO A 156 7.13 -19.54 16.13
C PRO A 156 8.00 -20.28 15.12
N SER A 157 9.01 -21.02 15.60
CA SER A 157 9.81 -21.87 14.72
C SER A 157 8.98 -23.02 14.13
N ALA A 158 9.36 -23.51 12.95
CA ALA A 158 8.71 -24.66 12.32
C ALA A 158 8.64 -25.88 13.27
N LYS A 159 9.70 -26.14 14.05
CA LYS A 159 9.73 -27.21 15.07
C LYS A 159 8.64 -27.02 16.14
N ALA A 160 8.37 -25.79 16.55
CA ALA A 160 7.30 -25.50 17.50
C ALA A 160 5.92 -25.75 16.86
N VAL A 161 5.71 -25.30 15.61
CA VAL A 161 4.45 -25.53 14.88
C VAL A 161 4.17 -27.02 14.69
N TYR A 162 5.15 -27.81 14.22
CA TYR A 162 4.94 -29.27 14.05
C TYR A 162 4.59 -29.97 15.37
N ARG A 163 5.17 -29.51 16.49
CA ARG A 163 4.80 -30.00 17.81
C ARG A 163 3.36 -29.63 18.18
N TRP A 164 2.91 -28.42 17.86
CA TRP A 164 1.51 -28.00 18.08
C TRP A 164 0.56 -28.81 17.20
N LEU A 165 0.87 -29.01 15.91
CA LEU A 165 0.08 -29.85 15.02
C LEU A 165 -0.06 -31.28 15.54
N ARG A 166 0.92 -31.79 16.30
CA ARG A 166 0.85 -33.11 16.94
C ARG A 166 -0.04 -33.09 18.20
N ASN A 167 0.13 -32.08 19.05
CA ASN A 167 -0.36 -32.08 20.42
C ASN A 167 -1.68 -31.32 20.62
N GLU A 168 -2.07 -30.44 19.69
CA GLU A 168 -3.24 -29.55 19.80
C GLU A 168 -4.27 -29.89 18.71
N PRO A 169 -5.30 -30.72 18.98
CA PRO A 169 -6.28 -31.14 17.98
C PRO A 169 -7.04 -29.97 17.32
N ALA A 170 -7.43 -28.96 18.10
CA ALA A 170 -8.15 -27.79 17.59
C ALA A 170 -7.31 -27.00 16.57
N PHE A 171 -6.02 -26.79 16.88
CA PHE A 171 -5.10 -26.12 15.96
C PHE A 171 -4.87 -26.94 14.68
N ARG A 172 -4.75 -28.26 14.80
CA ARG A 172 -4.61 -29.16 13.65
C ARG A 172 -5.80 -29.05 12.69
N ALA A 173 -7.03 -29.01 13.22
CA ALA A 173 -8.24 -28.83 12.43
C ALA A 173 -8.28 -27.46 11.75
N ALA A 174 -7.97 -26.39 12.49
CA ALA A 174 -7.89 -25.03 11.93
C ALA A 174 -6.83 -24.93 10.82
N TYR A 175 -5.66 -25.54 11.01
CA TYR A 175 -4.59 -25.55 10.02
C TYR A 175 -4.97 -26.35 8.75
N ALA A 176 -5.65 -27.48 8.90
CA ALA A 176 -6.17 -28.23 7.75
C ALA A 176 -7.18 -27.41 6.94
N LYS A 177 -8.12 -26.74 7.63
CA LYS A 177 -9.08 -25.82 7.00
C LYS A 177 -8.39 -24.67 6.27
N ALA A 178 -7.37 -24.06 6.88
CA ALA A 178 -6.59 -23.00 6.24
C ALA A 178 -5.89 -23.49 4.95
N CYS A 179 -5.39 -24.73 4.93
CA CYS A 179 -4.79 -25.30 3.72
C CYS A 179 -5.83 -25.56 2.62
N TRP A 180 -7.03 -26.00 2.99
CA TRP A 180 -8.14 -26.19 2.04
C TRP A 180 -8.56 -24.86 1.41
N LEU A 181 -8.82 -23.84 2.24
CA LEU A 181 -9.17 -22.49 1.77
C LEU A 181 -8.07 -21.86 0.90
N ARG A 182 -6.80 -22.10 1.23
CA ARG A 182 -5.69 -21.65 0.39
C ARG A 182 -5.76 -22.24 -1.01
N ASP A 183 -6.04 -23.54 -1.10
CA ASP A 183 -6.07 -24.23 -2.39
C ASP A 183 -7.23 -23.71 -3.27
N ASP A 184 -8.35 -23.32 -2.66
CA ASP A 184 -9.47 -22.59 -3.30
C ASP A 184 -9.02 -21.19 -3.77
N VAL A 185 -8.41 -20.38 -2.88
CA VAL A 185 -7.93 -19.03 -3.23
C VAL A 185 -6.93 -19.07 -4.40
N ILE A 186 -6.01 -20.03 -4.41
CA ILE A 186 -5.05 -20.20 -5.52
C ILE A 186 -5.78 -20.64 -6.79
N ALA A 187 -6.82 -21.47 -6.70
CA ALA A 187 -7.62 -21.88 -7.85
C ALA A 187 -8.36 -20.68 -8.50
N ASP A 188 -8.99 -19.84 -7.68
CA ASP A 188 -9.68 -18.64 -8.13
C ASP A 188 -8.70 -17.63 -8.77
N GLN A 189 -7.53 -17.43 -8.17
CA GLN A 189 -6.48 -16.57 -8.75
C GLN A 189 -6.00 -17.08 -10.12
N ILE A 190 -5.88 -18.40 -10.29
CA ILE A 190 -5.54 -19.00 -11.59
C ILE A 190 -6.67 -18.78 -12.60
N HIS A 191 -7.93 -18.94 -12.18
CA HIS A 191 -9.09 -18.71 -13.02
C HIS A 191 -9.16 -17.25 -13.52
N ASP A 192 -9.02 -16.29 -12.61
CA ASP A 192 -9.00 -14.86 -12.93
C ASP A 192 -7.86 -14.49 -13.88
N LEU A 193 -6.67 -15.05 -13.65
CA LEU A 193 -5.51 -14.83 -14.51
C LEU A 193 -5.77 -15.34 -15.94
N CYS A 194 -6.33 -16.54 -16.06
CA CYS A 194 -6.70 -17.13 -17.34
C CYS A 194 -7.79 -16.34 -18.07
N ASN A 195 -8.82 -15.86 -17.35
CA ASN A 195 -9.88 -15.03 -17.93
C ASN A 195 -9.35 -13.68 -18.45
N ARG A 196 -8.40 -13.07 -17.73
CA ARG A 196 -7.86 -11.76 -18.10
C ARG A 196 -6.85 -11.81 -19.25
N PHE A 197 -6.02 -12.84 -19.31
CA PHE A 197 -4.86 -12.88 -20.23
C PHE A 197 -4.85 -14.08 -21.20
N GLY A 198 -5.85 -14.96 -21.14
CA GLY A 198 -6.00 -16.10 -22.05
C GLY A 198 -4.77 -17.00 -22.10
N MET A 199 -4.33 -17.38 -23.30
CA MET A 199 -3.18 -18.28 -23.50
C MET A 199 -1.87 -17.74 -22.92
N ALA A 200 -1.70 -16.42 -22.80
CA ALA A 200 -0.49 -15.81 -22.25
C ALA A 200 -0.31 -16.09 -20.74
N ALA A 201 -1.39 -16.40 -20.01
CA ALA A 201 -1.34 -16.76 -18.59
C ALA A 201 -0.78 -18.16 -18.31
N ARG A 202 -0.73 -19.04 -19.34
CA ARG A 202 -0.50 -20.48 -19.16
C ARG A 202 0.77 -20.83 -18.39
N PRO A 203 1.95 -20.26 -18.68
CA PRO A 203 3.17 -20.59 -17.93
C PRO A 203 3.09 -20.21 -16.43
N VAL A 204 2.42 -19.11 -16.12
CA VAL A 204 2.24 -18.63 -14.75
C VAL A 204 1.22 -19.49 -14.01
N ALA A 205 0.10 -19.84 -14.64
CA ALA A 205 -0.91 -20.74 -14.09
C ALA A 205 -0.33 -22.14 -13.80
N GLU A 206 0.50 -22.68 -14.70
CA GLU A 206 1.20 -23.95 -14.50
C GLU A 206 2.19 -23.87 -13.32
N ALA A 207 2.94 -22.76 -13.18
CA ALA A 207 3.83 -22.54 -12.05
C ALA A 207 3.08 -22.44 -10.71
N MET A 208 1.93 -21.75 -10.68
CA MET A 208 1.07 -21.63 -9.50
C MET A 208 0.45 -22.98 -9.12
N ASN A 209 -0.05 -23.76 -10.07
CA ASN A 209 -0.52 -25.13 -9.84
C ASN A 209 0.58 -26.04 -9.30
N GLY A 210 1.80 -25.94 -9.87
CA GLY A 210 2.96 -26.69 -9.39
C GLY A 210 3.34 -26.30 -7.95
N ARG A 211 3.23 -25.02 -7.59
CA ARG A 211 3.42 -24.54 -6.22
C ARG A 211 2.32 -25.06 -5.28
N ARG A 212 1.05 -24.99 -5.67
CA ARG A 212 -0.11 -25.52 -4.91
C ARG A 212 0.11 -26.98 -4.51
N GLY A 213 0.50 -27.83 -5.46
CA GLY A 213 0.76 -29.26 -5.22
C GLY A 213 1.92 -29.54 -4.26
N ARG A 214 2.91 -28.64 -4.14
CA ARG A 214 4.05 -28.80 -3.22
C ARG A 214 3.72 -28.40 -1.78
N ILE A 215 2.78 -27.46 -1.59
CA ILE A 215 2.47 -26.88 -0.27
C ILE A 215 1.20 -27.53 0.33
N ALA A 216 0.43 -28.29 -0.44
CA ALA A 216 -0.69 -29.10 0.07
C ALA A 216 -0.19 -30.14 1.10
N PRO A 217 -0.63 -30.08 2.38
CA PRO A 217 -0.11 -30.97 3.41
C PRO A 217 -0.72 -32.38 3.29
N ARG A 218 -0.01 -33.31 2.63
CA ARG A 218 -0.44 -34.71 2.47
C ARG A 218 -0.77 -35.46 3.79
N LYS A 219 -0.19 -35.03 4.92
CA LYS A 219 -0.35 -35.68 6.24
C LYS A 219 -1.53 -35.17 7.07
N TYR A 220 -2.07 -34.00 6.74
CA TYR A 220 -3.15 -33.34 7.51
C TYR A 220 -4.40 -33.07 6.65
N ALA A 221 -4.38 -33.49 5.39
CA ALA A 221 -5.52 -33.46 4.48
C ALA A 221 -6.51 -34.61 4.69
N THR A 222 -6.18 -35.60 5.52
CA THR A 222 -7.06 -36.75 5.78
C THR A 222 -8.09 -36.38 6.85
N GLY A 223 -9.33 -36.09 6.43
CA GLY A 223 -10.48 -35.98 7.32
C GLY A 223 -11.26 -34.66 7.22
N LEU A 224 -11.76 -34.35 6.03
CA LEU A 224 -13.02 -33.62 5.83
C LEU A 224 -13.89 -34.47 4.90
#